data_AF-A0AAX3DY33-F1
#
_entry.id   AF-A0AAX3DY33-F1
#
_cell.length_a   1.000
_cell.length_b   1.000
_cell.length_c   1.000
_cell.angle_alpha   90.00
_cell.angle_beta   90.00
_cell.angle_gamma   90.00
#
_symmetry.space_group_name_H-M   'P 1'
#
loop_
_entity.id
_entity.type
_entity.pdbx_description
1 polymer ?
#
loop_
_entity_poly.entity_id
_entity_poly.type
_entity_poly.pdbx_seq_one_letter_code
_entity_poly.pdbx_strand_id
1 'polypeptide(L)'
;MTLDQFRQLADTWGGDIERWPAEARSAARVVAATEPGAAVLREASAFDALLAMPPEVVPARAGRVALGVLQRIGAGEAREPWYRRLLQPTSLLPAGSLACSALVGLWLAGTLPYHHSQEAIAAMDAVFDSSAVTLWSPQ
;
A
#
# COMPACT_ATOMS: atom_id res chain seq x y z
N MET A 1 -19.97 42.64 -7.63
CA MET A 1 -20.13 41.67 -6.52
C MET A 1 -20.78 42.37 -5.34
N THR A 2 -21.38 41.62 -4.41
CA THR A 2 -21.88 42.19 -3.14
C THR A 2 -20.74 42.31 -2.12
N LEU A 3 -20.95 43.10 -1.06
CA LEU A 3 -19.97 43.26 0.02
C LEU A 3 -19.72 41.93 0.77
N ASP A 4 -20.75 41.10 0.95
CA ASP A 4 -20.60 39.80 1.62
C ASP A 4 -19.73 38.82 0.81
N GLN A 5 -19.91 38.79 -0.52
CA GLN A 5 -19.05 37.99 -1.40
C GLN A 5 -17.60 38.48 -1.38
N PHE A 6 -17.42 39.80 -1.32
CA PHE A 6 -16.09 40.40 -1.17
C PHE A 6 -15.43 39.99 0.16
N ARG A 7 -16.19 39.98 1.25
CA ARG A 7 -15.71 39.56 2.57
C ARG A 7 -15.30 38.09 2.57
N GLN A 8 -16.11 37.20 2.00
CA GLN A 8 -15.74 35.78 1.86
C GLN A 8 -14.45 35.58 1.06
N LEU A 9 -14.26 36.36 0.00
CA LEU A 9 -13.02 36.32 -0.79
C LEU A 9 -11.81 36.81 0.03
N ALA A 10 -11.95 37.90 0.79
CA ALA A 10 -10.91 38.40 1.68
C ALA A 10 -10.55 37.40 2.79
N ASP A 11 -11.54 36.71 3.36
CA ASP A 11 -11.32 35.67 4.38
C ASP A 11 -10.59 34.44 3.82
N THR A 12 -10.83 34.11 2.54
CA THR A 12 -10.25 32.91 1.90
C THR A 12 -8.86 33.18 1.33
N TRP A 13 -8.66 34.34 0.69
CA TRP A 13 -7.45 34.66 -0.08
C TRP A 13 -6.55 35.71 0.58
N GLY A 14 -7.00 36.32 1.68
CA GLY A 14 -6.30 37.39 2.38
C GLY A 14 -6.59 38.78 1.81
N GLY A 15 -5.91 39.79 2.35
CA GLY A 15 -6.12 41.20 2.00
C GLY A 15 -5.47 41.65 0.68
N ASP A 16 -4.71 40.79 0.02
CA ASP A 16 -4.05 41.09 -1.26
C ASP A 16 -4.89 40.60 -2.45
N ILE A 17 -5.53 41.54 -3.16
CA ILE A 17 -6.39 41.27 -4.32
C ILE A 17 -5.62 40.54 -5.43
N GLU A 18 -4.31 40.72 -5.56
CA GLU A 18 -3.54 40.06 -6.62
C GLU A 18 -3.37 38.55 -6.39
N ARG A 19 -3.66 38.05 -5.19
CA ARG A 19 -3.73 36.62 -4.88
C ARG A 19 -5.09 36.00 -5.24
N TRP A 20 -6.11 36.82 -5.45
CA TRP A 20 -7.47 36.35 -5.67
C TRP A 20 -7.63 35.71 -7.07
N PRO A 21 -8.69 34.90 -7.29
CA PRO A 21 -9.00 34.34 -8.60
C PRO A 21 -9.16 35.44 -9.66
N ALA A 22 -8.65 35.19 -10.87
CA ALA A 22 -8.57 36.21 -11.93
C ALA A 22 -9.95 36.80 -12.28
N GLU A 23 -10.99 35.95 -12.32
CA GLU A 23 -12.37 36.36 -12.57
C GLU A 23 -12.93 37.33 -11.51
N ALA A 24 -12.43 37.30 -10.27
CA ALA A 24 -12.94 38.11 -9.17
C ALA A 24 -12.19 39.44 -9.01
N ARG A 25 -10.95 39.57 -9.51
CA ARG A 25 -10.09 40.75 -9.26
C ARG A 25 -10.67 42.06 -9.77
N SER A 26 -11.24 42.06 -10.97
CA SER A 26 -11.79 43.28 -11.59
C SER A 26 -12.95 43.84 -10.76
N ALA A 27 -13.90 42.97 -10.38
CA ALA A 27 -15.01 43.33 -9.52
C ALA A 27 -14.53 43.69 -8.10
N ALA A 28 -13.49 43.03 -7.59
CA ALA A 28 -12.95 43.27 -6.25
C ALA A 28 -12.37 44.68 -6.13
N ARG A 29 -11.64 45.15 -7.16
CA ARG A 29 -11.11 46.52 -7.19
C ARG A 29 -12.20 47.58 -7.13
N VAL A 30 -13.36 47.33 -7.74
CA VAL A 30 -14.50 48.25 -7.68
C VAL A 30 -15.05 48.36 -6.25
N VAL A 31 -15.20 47.23 -5.54
CA VAL A 31 -15.66 47.23 -4.14
C VAL A 31 -14.59 47.78 -3.20
N ALA A 32 -13.32 47.47 -3.43
CA ALA A 32 -12.20 47.98 -2.64
C ALA A 32 -12.05 49.51 -2.70
N ALA A 33 -12.53 50.14 -3.78
CA ALA A 33 -12.57 51.61 -3.89
C ALA A 33 -13.64 52.26 -2.97
N THR A 34 -14.56 51.47 -2.42
CA THR A 34 -15.53 51.94 -1.43
C THR A 34 -14.94 51.89 -0.02
N GLU A 35 -15.36 52.77 0.87
CA GLU A 35 -14.95 52.74 2.28
C GLU A 35 -15.17 51.37 2.95
N PRO A 36 -16.36 50.73 2.86
CA PRO A 36 -16.58 49.43 3.50
C PRO A 36 -15.70 48.33 2.91
N GLY A 37 -15.45 48.33 1.60
CA GLY A 37 -14.54 47.37 0.97
C GLY A 37 -13.09 47.58 1.41
N ALA A 38 -12.64 48.83 1.50
CA ALA A 38 -11.31 49.17 2.01
C ALA A 38 -11.14 48.76 3.48
N ALA A 39 -12.18 48.90 4.31
CA ALA A 39 -12.16 48.46 5.70
C ALA A 39 -11.93 46.95 5.82
N VAL A 40 -12.62 46.15 5.01
CA VAL A 40 -12.45 44.68 4.97
C VAL A 40 -11.02 44.31 4.57
N LEU A 41 -10.44 44.95 3.56
CA LEU A 41 -9.06 44.66 3.15
C LEU A 41 -8.05 45.06 4.23
N ARG A 42 -8.24 46.19 4.90
CA ARG A 42 -7.35 46.60 6.01
C ARG A 42 -7.35 45.57 7.14
N GLU A 43 -8.52 45.06 7.50
CA GLU A 43 -8.66 44.01 8.52
C GLU A 43 -7.95 42.72 8.09
N ALA A 44 -8.22 42.25 6.88
CA ALA A 44 -7.59 41.04 6.33
C ALA A 44 -6.06 41.20 6.21
N SER A 45 -5.56 42.33 5.70
CA SER A 45 -4.13 42.61 5.60
C SER A 45 -3.45 42.72 6.96
N ALA A 46 -4.14 43.24 7.98
CA ALA A 46 -3.61 43.29 9.35
C ALA A 46 -3.47 41.87 9.93
N PHE A 47 -4.44 41.00 9.68
CA PHE A 47 -4.37 39.60 10.07
C PHE A 47 -3.25 38.86 9.33
N ASP A 48 -3.12 39.06 8.02
CA ASP A 48 -2.04 38.49 7.22
C ASP A 48 -0.66 38.93 7.72
N ALA A 49 -0.51 40.18 8.17
CA ALA A 49 0.72 40.68 8.76
C ALA A 49 1.09 39.97 10.07
N LEU A 50 0.10 39.60 10.89
CA LEU A 50 0.34 38.80 12.10
C LEU A 50 0.82 37.39 11.75
N LEU A 51 0.28 36.79 10.69
CA LEU A 51 0.67 35.46 10.23
C LEU A 51 2.01 35.43 9.47
N ALA A 52 2.41 36.54 8.88
CA ALA A 52 3.69 36.67 8.19
C ALA A 52 4.89 36.57 9.14
N MET A 53 4.68 36.75 10.45
CA MET A 53 5.73 36.56 11.45
C MET A 53 6.03 35.07 11.61
N PRO A 54 7.24 34.60 11.25
CA PRO A 54 7.59 33.21 11.46
C PRO A 54 7.61 32.93 12.97
N PRO A 55 6.99 31.82 13.43
CA PRO A 55 7.07 31.45 14.83
C PRO A 55 8.53 31.15 15.20
N GLU A 56 8.95 31.58 16.39
CA GLU A 56 10.26 31.20 16.90
C GLU A 56 10.23 29.71 17.27
N VAL A 57 10.91 28.90 16.46
CA VAL A 57 11.00 27.45 16.68
C VAL A 57 12.33 27.11 17.31
N VAL A 58 12.29 26.66 18.57
CA VAL A 58 13.47 26.12 19.25
C VAL A 58 14.01 24.91 18.46
N PRO A 59 15.30 24.86 18.06
CA PRO A 59 15.86 23.78 17.24
C PRO A 59 15.62 22.37 17.83
N ALA A 60 15.69 22.25 19.16
CA ALA A 60 15.39 21.00 19.87
C ALA A 60 13.95 20.51 19.65
N ARG A 61 12.98 21.42 19.51
CA ARG A 61 11.59 21.08 19.21
C ARG A 61 11.44 20.58 17.76
N ALA A 62 12.08 21.25 16.81
CA ALA A 62 12.10 20.81 15.41
C ALA A 62 12.70 19.41 15.26
N GLY A 63 13.82 19.14 15.93
CA GLY A 63 14.47 17.82 15.92
C GLY A 63 13.59 16.69 16.47
N ARG A 64 12.86 16.93 17.58
CA ARG A 64 11.92 15.94 18.14
C ARG A 64 10.77 15.63 17.19
N VAL A 65 10.22 16.64 16.53
CA VAL A 65 9.12 16.45 15.56
C VAL A 65 9.62 15.68 14.34
N ALA A 66 10.79 16.05 13.80
CA ALA A 66 11.38 15.36 12.65
C ALA A 66 11.67 13.88 12.95
N LEU A 67 12.25 13.58 14.12
CA LEU A 67 12.48 12.20 14.56
C LEU A 67 11.17 11.42 14.70
N GLY A 68 10.14 12.02 15.30
CA GLY A 68 8.83 11.39 15.45
C GLY A 68 8.17 11.08 14.10
N VAL A 69 8.28 11.98 13.12
CA VAL A 69 7.78 11.76 11.76
C VAL A 69 8.53 10.60 11.09
N LEU A 70 9.87 10.60 11.16
CA LEU A 70 10.70 9.52 10.60
C LEU A 70 10.38 8.16 11.22
N GLN A 71 10.21 8.11 12.55
CA GLN A 71 9.81 6.89 13.25
C GLN A 71 8.44 6.38 12.79
N ARG A 72 7.47 7.28 12.60
CA ARG A 72 6.13 6.90 12.14
C ARG A 72 6.12 6.40 10.70
N ILE A 73 6.90 7.01 9.82
CA ILE A 73 7.08 6.53 8.43
C ILE A 73 7.72 5.14 8.45
N GLY A 74 8.84 4.98 9.18
CA GLY A 74 9.55 3.70 9.29
C GLY A 74 8.72 2.59 9.93
N ALA A 75 7.84 2.91 10.89
CA ALA A 75 6.93 1.93 11.50
C ALA A 75 5.85 1.44 10.53
N GLY A 76 5.42 2.27 9.57
CA GLY A 76 4.48 1.86 8.52
C GLY A 76 5.13 0.98 7.44
N GLU A 77 6.45 1.11 7.25
CA GLU A 77 7.24 0.32 6.30
C GLU A 77 7.81 -0.98 6.89
N ALA A 78 7.53 -1.28 8.16
CA ALA A 78 7.95 -2.52 8.81
C ALA A 78 7.20 -3.73 8.20
N ARG A 79 7.60 -4.11 6.99
CA ARG A 79 7.25 -5.37 6.32
C ARG A 79 7.69 -6.50 7.24
N GLU A 80 6.77 -7.42 7.53
CA GLU A 80 7.10 -8.65 8.26
C GLU A 80 8.32 -9.31 7.60
N PRO A 81 9.38 -9.58 8.37
CA PRO A 81 10.60 -10.12 7.81
C PRO A 81 10.33 -11.43 7.09
N TRP A 82 10.80 -11.55 5.84
CA TRP A 82 10.55 -12.72 4.99
C TRP A 82 10.91 -14.05 5.66
N TYR A 83 11.90 -14.06 6.57
CA TYR A 83 12.34 -15.24 7.31
C TYR A 83 11.29 -15.76 8.32
N ARG A 84 10.37 -14.91 8.82
CA ARG A 84 9.27 -15.37 9.69
C ARG A 84 8.27 -16.23 8.95
N ARG A 85 8.13 -16.06 7.63
CA ARG A 85 7.30 -16.93 6.79
C ARG A 85 7.90 -18.31 6.62
N LEU A 86 9.24 -18.43 6.65
CA LEU A 86 9.95 -19.71 6.62
C LEU A 86 9.87 -20.49 7.93
N LEU A 87 9.66 -19.80 9.05
CA LEU A 87 9.54 -20.38 10.38
C LEU A 87 8.09 -20.81 10.72
N GLN A 88 7.14 -20.69 9.79
CA GLN A 88 5.77 -21.13 10.02
C GLN A 88 5.67 -22.65 9.95
N PRO A 89 5.09 -23.34 10.96
CA PRO A 89 5.02 -24.80 11.00
C PRO A 89 4.25 -25.41 9.81
N THR A 90 3.41 -24.62 9.14
CA THR A 90 2.70 -24.99 7.91
C THR A 90 3.63 -25.22 6.72
N SER A 91 4.82 -24.60 6.64
CA SER A 91 5.78 -24.85 5.56
C SER A 91 6.59 -26.14 5.74
N LEU A 92 6.48 -26.80 6.90
CA LEU A 92 7.14 -28.09 7.19
C LEU A 92 6.24 -29.30 6.85
N LEU A 93 4.95 -29.08 6.58
CA LEU A 93 4.00 -30.13 6.21
C LEU A 93 4.38 -30.94 4.96
N PRO A 94 4.87 -30.36 3.84
CA PRO A 94 5.21 -31.15 2.66
C PRO A 94 6.47 -32.02 2.85
N ALA A 95 7.38 -31.63 3.75
CA ALA A 95 8.55 -32.44 4.08
C ALA A 95 8.17 -33.68 4.91
N GLY A 96 7.17 -33.55 5.79
CA GLY A 96 6.65 -34.66 6.60
C GLY A 96 6.00 -35.75 5.76
N SER A 97 5.20 -35.39 4.74
CA SER A 97 4.55 -36.39 3.87
C SER A 97 5.55 -37.16 3.01
N LEU A 98 6.57 -36.47 2.46
CA LEU A 98 7.62 -37.13 1.67
C LEU A 98 8.43 -38.13 2.50
N ALA A 99 8.74 -37.80 3.76
CA ALA A 99 9.43 -38.72 4.66
C ALA A 99 8.58 -39.97 4.96
N CYS A 100 7.28 -39.81 5.22
CA CYS A 100 6.37 -40.94 5.41
C CYS A 100 6.25 -41.82 4.16
N SER A 101 6.11 -41.23 2.97
CA SER A 101 6.04 -41.99 1.72
C SER A 101 7.34 -42.76 1.42
N ALA A 102 8.50 -42.17 1.68
CA ALA A 102 9.79 -42.84 1.51
C ALA A 102 9.96 -44.02 2.48
N LEU A 103 9.57 -43.86 3.73
CA LEU A 103 9.60 -44.93 4.74
C LEU A 103 8.65 -46.08 4.38
N VAL A 104 7.45 -45.77 3.88
CA VAL A 104 6.50 -46.78 3.39
C VAL A 104 7.06 -47.51 2.18
N GLY A 105 7.66 -46.81 1.21
CA GLY A 105 8.29 -47.42 0.04
C GLY A 105 9.44 -48.35 0.40
N LEU A 106 10.30 -47.93 1.33
CA LEU A 106 11.41 -48.76 1.82
C LEU A 106 10.92 -50.00 2.58
N TRP A 107 9.86 -49.85 3.38
CA TRP A 107 9.24 -50.97 4.08
C TRP A 107 8.63 -51.97 3.10
N LEU A 108 7.86 -51.49 2.11
CA LEU A 108 7.23 -52.34 1.11
C LEU A 108 8.24 -53.12 0.27
N ALA A 109 9.36 -52.47 -0.09
CA ALA A 109 10.48 -53.11 -0.80
C ALA A 109 11.16 -54.21 0.03
N GLY A 110 11.18 -54.08 1.35
CA GLY A 110 11.71 -55.10 2.26
C GLY A 110 10.76 -56.27 2.50
N THR A 111 9.45 -56.05 2.41
CA THR A 111 8.43 -57.08 2.72
C THR A 111 7.94 -57.87 1.52
N LEU A 112 8.17 -57.40 0.29
CA LEU A 112 7.79 -58.13 -0.92
C LEU A 112 8.88 -59.13 -1.29
N PRO A 113 8.62 -60.46 -1.23
CA PRO A 113 9.54 -61.44 -1.77
C PRO A 113 9.63 -61.23 -3.29
N TYR A 114 10.84 -60.93 -3.78
CA TYR A 114 11.13 -60.76 -5.20
C TYR A 114 10.89 -62.08 -5.93
N HIS A 115 9.69 -62.29 -6.45
CA HIS A 115 9.36 -63.41 -7.33
C HIS A 115 9.55 -62.94 -8.77
N HIS A 116 10.68 -63.32 -9.36
CA HIS A 116 10.93 -63.12 -10.78
C HIS A 116 10.11 -64.15 -11.58
N SER A 117 8.79 -64.00 -11.61
CA SER A 117 7.93 -64.72 -12.54
C SER A 117 7.66 -63.84 -13.74
N GLN A 118 7.89 -64.38 -14.95
CA GLN A 118 7.61 -63.70 -16.23
C GLN A 118 6.15 -63.19 -16.32
N GLU A 119 5.25 -63.69 -15.47
CA GLU A 119 3.87 -63.24 -15.33
C GLU A 119 3.74 -61.80 -14.84
N ALA A 120 4.65 -61.30 -13.98
CA ALA A 120 4.61 -59.91 -13.52
C ALA A 120 4.98 -58.91 -14.63
N ILE A 121 5.90 -59.31 -15.50
CA ILE A 121 6.29 -58.52 -16.67
C ILE A 121 5.16 -58.54 -17.70
N ALA A 122 4.52 -59.69 -17.93
CA ALA A 122 3.36 -59.81 -18.80
C ALA A 122 2.15 -58.99 -18.30
N ALA A 123 1.93 -58.94 -16.99
CA ALA A 123 0.88 -58.11 -16.40
C ALA A 123 1.18 -56.62 -16.56
N MET A 124 2.42 -56.18 -16.37
CA MET A 124 2.82 -54.79 -16.63
C MET A 124 2.70 -54.44 -18.12
N ASP A 125 3.10 -55.33 -19.03
CA ASP A 125 2.99 -55.13 -20.48
C ASP A 125 1.52 -55.01 -20.90
N ALA A 126 0.63 -55.87 -20.38
CA ALA A 126 -0.81 -55.79 -20.63
C ALA A 126 -1.45 -54.49 -20.10
N VAL A 127 -1.01 -54.02 -18.92
CA VAL A 127 -1.47 -52.74 -18.37
C VAL A 127 -0.98 -51.58 -19.23
N PHE A 128 0.27 -51.60 -19.70
CA PHE A 128 0.77 -50.56 -20.59
C PHE A 128 0.08 -50.57 -21.96
N ASP A 129 -0.16 -51.75 -22.53
CA ASP A 129 -0.86 -51.89 -23.82
C ASP A 129 -2.32 -51.42 -23.72
N SER A 130 -3.02 -51.76 -22.62
CA SER A 130 -4.37 -51.22 -22.36
C SER A 130 -4.38 -49.70 -22.16
N SER A 131 -3.35 -49.13 -21.50
CA SER A 131 -3.24 -47.69 -21.31
C SER A 131 -2.90 -46.93 -22.61
N ALA A 132 -2.15 -47.56 -23.52
CA ALA A 132 -1.86 -47.03 -24.84
C ALA A 132 -3.11 -46.98 -25.73
N VAL A 133 -3.99 -47.99 -25.64
CA VAL A 133 -5.28 -47.99 -26.35
C VAL A 133 -6.20 -46.88 -25.84
N THR A 134 -6.19 -46.56 -24.54
CA THR A 134 -7.03 -45.46 -23.98
C THR A 134 -6.51 -44.06 -24.28
N LEU A 135 -5.23 -43.90 -24.62
CA LEU A 135 -4.63 -42.60 -24.99
C LEU A 135 -4.87 -42.22 -26.46
N TRP A 136 -5.35 -43.15 -27.29
CA TRP A 136 -5.59 -42.96 -28.73
C TRP A 136 -7.05 -43.22 -29.17
N SER A 137 -8.00 -43.27 -28.24
CA SER A 137 -9.43 -43.19 -28.56
C SER A 137 -9.92 -41.73 -28.42
N PRO A 138 -10.16 -40.99 -29.51
CA PRO A 138 -10.94 -39.77 -29.42
C PRO A 138 -12.43 -40.12 -29.33
N GLN A 139 -13.00 -39.94 -28.14
CA GLN A 139 -14.32 -39.35 -27.83
C GLN A 139 -14.87 -39.87 -26.50
#